data_AF-G2G5W1-F1
#
_entry.id   AF-G2G5W1-F1
#
_cell.length_a   1.000
_cell.length_b   1.000
_cell.length_c   1.000
_cell.angle_alpha   90.00
_cell.angle_beta   90.00
_cell.angle_gamma   90.00
#
_symmetry.space_group_name_H-M   'P 1'
#
loop_
_entity.id
_entity.type
_entity.pdbx_description
1 polymer ?
#
loop_
_entity_poly.entity_id
_entity_poly.type
_entity_poly.pdbx_seq_one_letter_code
_entity_poly.pdbx_strand_id
1 'polypeptide(L)'
;MEHTTSIHSGIVRMLDLALSGDPDAAHGMYPVAPDAREEEVRAQIRRPAFSRVADLRVRYLPYGELQASREAIMRFGRGLHPIEALARDLS
;
A
#
# COMPACT_ATOMS: atom_id res chain seq x y z
N MET A 1 20.01 12.90 -1.37
CA MET A 1 18.71 12.88 -0.66
C MET A 1 18.43 11.45 -0.27
N GLU A 2 18.25 11.18 1.01
CA GLU A 2 18.27 9.82 1.58
C GLU A 2 16.83 9.30 1.62
N HIS A 3 16.46 8.41 0.70
CA HIS A 3 15.07 7.96 0.52
C HIS A 3 14.58 6.93 1.56
N THR A 4 15.40 6.56 2.55
CA THR A 4 15.04 5.51 3.53
C THR A 4 14.07 6.00 4.62
N THR A 5 14.03 7.31 4.91
CA THR A 5 13.23 7.89 6.00
C THR A 5 11.71 7.94 5.71
N SER A 6 11.26 7.61 4.49
CA SER A 6 9.84 7.70 4.11
C SER A 6 9.00 6.44 4.33
N ILE A 7 9.57 5.22 4.21
CA ILE A 7 8.76 3.98 4.29
C ILE A 7 8.35 3.70 5.73
N HIS A 8 9.32 3.67 6.64
CA HIS A 8 9.05 3.29 8.03
C HIS A 8 8.01 4.22 8.67
N SER A 9 8.20 5.54 8.54
CA SER A 9 7.23 6.51 9.04
C SER A 9 5.87 6.42 8.31
N GLY A 10 5.86 6.07 7.03
CA GLY A 10 4.63 5.81 6.26
C GLY A 10 3.83 4.64 6.82
N ILE A 11 4.50 3.52 7.14
CA ILE A 11 3.88 2.33 7.73
C ILE A 11 3.33 2.64 9.13
N VAL A 12 4.06 3.41 9.94
CA VAL A 12 3.56 3.83 11.27
C VAL A 12 2.28 4.65 11.14
N ARG A 13 2.24 5.65 10.24
CA ARG A 13 1.02 6.43 10.01
C ARG A 13 -0.16 5.59 9.53
N MET A 14 0.11 4.61 8.67
CA MET A 14 -0.92 3.66 8.21
C MET A 14 -1.48 2.83 9.37
N LEU A 15 -0.62 2.35 10.27
CA LEU A 15 -1.04 1.65 11.47
C LEU A 15 -1.88 2.56 12.37
N ASP A 16 -1.44 3.80 12.61
CA ASP A 16 -2.18 4.77 13.43
C ASP A 16 -3.59 5.03 12.86
N LEU A 17 -3.70 5.16 11.53
CA LEU A 17 -4.98 5.30 10.83
C LEU A 17 -5.88 4.07 10.98
N ALA A 18 -5.31 2.87 10.78
CA ALA A 18 -6.05 1.63 10.90
C ALA A 18 -6.55 1.37 12.33
N LEU A 19 -5.78 1.77 13.34
CA LEU A 19 -6.14 1.64 14.76
C LEU A 19 -7.13 2.71 15.22
N SER A 20 -7.19 3.87 14.57
CA SER A 20 -8.08 4.98 14.93
C SER A 20 -9.41 4.97 14.17
N GLY A 21 -9.51 4.17 13.11
CA GLY A 21 -10.69 4.09 12.23
C GLY A 21 -11.63 2.92 12.54
N ASP A 22 -12.67 2.80 11.71
CA ASP A 22 -13.51 1.60 11.66
C ASP A 22 -12.66 0.38 11.25
N PRO A 23 -12.77 -0.78 11.93
CA PRO A 23 -12.06 -2.01 11.54
C PRO A 23 -12.20 -2.37 10.06
N ASP A 24 -13.32 -2.01 9.41
CA ASP A 24 -13.51 -2.23 7.98
C ASP A 24 -12.65 -1.28 7.10
N ALA A 25 -12.26 -0.11 7.60
CA ALA A 25 -11.40 0.83 6.88
C ALA A 25 -9.96 0.34 6.70
N ALA A 26 -9.55 -0.69 7.46
CA ALA A 26 -8.26 -1.34 7.27
C ALA A 26 -8.20 -2.18 5.98
N HIS A 27 -9.36 -2.65 5.48
CA HIS A 27 -9.47 -3.37 4.22
C HIS A 27 -9.38 -2.37 3.06
N GLY A 28 -8.15 -2.11 2.59
CA GLY A 28 -7.89 -1.20 1.47
C GLY A 28 -6.73 -0.23 1.69
N MET A 29 -5.79 -0.56 2.56
CA MET A 29 -4.57 0.22 2.71
C MET A 29 -3.53 -0.16 1.65
N TYR A 30 -3.06 0.84 0.90
CA TYR A 30 -2.08 0.66 -0.17
C TYR A 30 -0.86 1.58 0.03
N PRO A 31 0.33 1.06 0.36
CA PRO A 31 1.56 1.81 0.17
C PRO A 31 1.76 2.04 -1.33
N VAL A 32 1.72 3.30 -1.75
CA VAL A 32 1.93 3.68 -3.15
C VAL A 32 3.34 4.25 -3.29
N ALA A 33 4.19 3.61 -4.09
CA ALA A 33 5.60 3.98 -4.23
C ALA A 33 6.21 3.47 -5.56
N PRO A 34 7.43 3.90 -5.93
CA PRO A 34 8.12 3.38 -7.11
C PRO A 34 8.38 1.88 -7.00
N ASP A 35 8.23 1.15 -8.11
CA ASP A 35 8.37 -0.31 -8.22
C ASP A 35 9.62 -0.88 -7.54
N ALA A 36 10.76 -0.19 -7.67
CA ALA A 36 12.03 -0.59 -7.07
C ALA A 36 12.01 -0.67 -5.53
N ARG A 37 11.00 -0.07 -4.88
CA ARG A 37 10.87 -0.02 -3.42
C ARG A 37 9.95 -1.10 -2.85
N GLU A 38 9.35 -1.94 -3.70
CA GLU A 38 8.42 -2.99 -3.25
C GLU A 38 9.08 -3.88 -2.19
N GLU A 39 10.31 -4.34 -2.43
CA GLU A 39 11.05 -5.19 -1.50
C GLU A 39 11.40 -4.48 -0.18
N GLU A 40 11.70 -3.18 -0.20
CA GLU A 40 11.91 -2.40 1.02
C GLU A 40 10.63 -2.35 1.88
N VAL A 41 9.47 -2.14 1.24
CA VAL A 41 8.17 -2.09 1.93
C VAL A 41 7.80 -3.46 2.48
N ARG A 42 7.97 -4.51 1.67
CA ARG A 42 7.75 -5.91 2.05
C ARG A 42 8.61 -6.28 3.26
N ALA A 43 9.89 -5.91 3.26
CA ALA A 43 10.79 -6.15 4.39
C ALA A 43 10.34 -5.43 5.66
N GLN A 44 9.84 -4.19 5.56
CA GLN A 44 9.35 -3.45 6.72
C GLN A 44 8.07 -4.05 7.30
N ILE A 45 7.07 -4.41 6.49
CA ILE A 45 5.80 -4.98 6.97
C ILE A 45 6.01 -6.31 7.69
N ARG A 46 6.97 -7.14 7.25
CA ARG A 46 7.30 -8.41 7.88
C ARG A 46 8.00 -8.29 9.25
N ARG A 47 8.40 -7.09 9.67
CA ARG A 47 9.05 -6.90 10.97
C ARG A 47 8.04 -7.23 12.09
N PRO A 48 8.46 -7.91 13.17
CA PRO A 48 7.56 -8.25 14.28
C PRO A 48 6.81 -7.06 14.89
N ALA A 49 7.42 -5.87 14.90
CA ALA A 49 6.80 -4.64 15.38
C ALA A 49 5.56 -4.20 14.56
N PHE A 50 5.41 -4.72 13.34
CA PHE A 50 4.31 -4.42 12.42
C PHE A 50 3.42 -5.64 12.14
N SER A 51 3.45 -6.67 12.99
CA SER A 51 2.62 -7.88 12.80
C SER A 51 1.13 -7.56 12.63
N ARG A 52 0.61 -6.59 13.40
CA ARG A 52 -0.77 -6.10 13.26
C ARG A 52 -1.06 -5.49 11.89
N VAL A 53 -0.07 -4.90 11.22
CA VAL A 53 -0.20 -4.36 9.86
C VAL A 53 -0.29 -5.50 8.85
N ALA A 54 0.46 -6.59 9.05
CA ALA A 54 0.37 -7.77 8.19
C ALA A 54 -1.04 -8.39 8.21
N ASP A 55 -1.75 -8.32 9.33
CA ASP A 55 -3.13 -8.79 9.46
C ASP A 55 -4.14 -7.92 8.67
N LEU A 56 -3.80 -6.67 8.32
CA LEU A 56 -4.68 -5.74 7.60
C LEU A 56 -4.78 -6.01 6.10
N ARG A 57 -4.18 -7.10 5.58
CA ARG A 57 -4.14 -7.44 4.15
C ARG A 57 -3.65 -6.27 3.27
N VAL A 58 -2.57 -5.64 3.70
CA VAL A 58 -1.95 -4.50 3.00
C VAL A 58 -1.42 -4.96 1.63
N ARG A 59 -1.75 -4.21 0.58
CA ARG A 59 -1.28 -4.48 -0.79
C ARG A 59 -0.48 -3.32 -1.35
N TYR A 60 0.58 -3.60 -2.07
CA TYR A 60 1.44 -2.60 -2.70
C TYR A 60 0.84 -2.08 -3.99
N LEU A 61 0.84 -0.77 -4.20
CA LEU A 61 0.40 -0.18 -5.46
C LEU A 61 1.57 0.53 -6.14
N PRO A 62 2.24 -0.10 -7.12
CA PRO A 62 3.39 0.48 -7.78
C PRO A 62 3.00 1.64 -8.70
N TYR A 63 3.90 2.64 -8.80
CA TYR A 63 3.72 3.76 -9.74
C TYR A 63 3.66 3.33 -11.20
N GLY A 64 4.43 2.31 -11.60
CA GLY A 64 4.44 1.80 -12.97
C GLY A 64 3.06 1.33 -13.44
N GLU A 65 2.37 0.51 -12.63
CA GLU A 65 1.03 0.00 -12.95
C GLU A 65 -0.01 1.13 -13.03
N LEU A 66 0.05 2.07 -12.08
CA LEU A 66 -0.83 3.24 -12.08
C LEU A 66 -0.62 4.11 -13.32
N GLN A 67 0.63 4.33 -13.71
CA GLN A 67 0.96 5.13 -14.88
C GLN A 67 0.50 4.44 -16.17
N ALA A 68 0.76 3.15 -16.31
CA ALA A 68 0.37 2.36 -17.47
C ALA A 68 -1.16 2.30 -17.64
N SER A 69 -1.90 2.24 -16.54
CA SER A 69 -3.35 2.08 -16.56
C SER A 69 -4.14 3.39 -16.37
N ARG A 70 -3.46 4.53 -16.19
CA ARG A 70 -4.06 5.82 -15.82
C ARG A 70 -5.24 6.21 -16.71
N GLU A 71 -5.07 6.16 -18.03
CA GLU A 71 -6.11 6.57 -18.98
C GLU A 71 -7.34 5.67 -18.93
N ALA A 72 -7.14 4.35 -18.82
CA ALA A 72 -8.21 3.38 -18.72
C ALA A 72 -9.00 3.55 -17.41
N ILE A 73 -8.30 3.76 -16.29
CA ILE A 73 -8.93 4.01 -14.98
C ILE A 73 -9.76 5.29 -15.03
N MET A 74 -9.20 6.39 -15.57
CA MET A 74 -9.92 7.67 -15.65
C MET A 74 -11.18 7.58 -16.52
N ARG A 75 -11.16 6.75 -17.57
CA ARG A 75 -12.27 6.66 -18.52
C ARG A 75 -13.33 5.63 -18.13
N PHE A 76 -12.90 4.50 -17.57
CA PHE A 76 -13.77 3.32 -17.37
C PHE A 76 -13.78 2.80 -15.93
N GLY A 77 -12.90 3.31 -15.06
CA GLY A 77 -12.80 2.86 -13.68
C GLY A 77 -14.11 3.09 -12.92
N ARG A 78 -14.52 2.07 -12.15
CA ARG A 78 -15.66 2.15 -11.25
C ARG A 78 -15.28 1.59 -9.89
N GLY A 79 -15.55 2.36 -8.84
CA GLY A 79 -15.19 1.99 -7.47
C GLY A 79 -13.69 1.68 -7.33
N LEU A 80 -13.36 0.76 -6.42
CA LEU A 80 -11.98 0.39 -6.10
C LEU A 80 -11.42 -0.73 -6.99
N HIS A 81 -12.25 -1.39 -7.79
CA HIS A 81 -11.84 -2.56 -8.59
C HIS A 81 -10.55 -2.35 -9.40
N PRO A 82 -10.35 -1.23 -10.14
CA PRO A 82 -9.11 -1.03 -10.88
C PRO A 82 -7.89 -0.91 -9.96
N ILE A 83 -8.04 -0.35 -8.77
CA ILE A 83 -6.95 -0.22 -7.80
C ILE A 83 -6.61 -1.60 -7.22
N GLU A 84 -7.62 -2.38 -6.87
CA GLU A 84 -7.46 -3.75 -6.38
C GLU A 84 -6.77 -4.65 -7.41
N ALA A 85 -7.11 -4.50 -8.69
CA ALA A 85 -6.52 -5.28 -9.79
C ALA A 85 -5.05 -4.93 -10.06
N LEU A 86 -4.62 -3.70 -9.77
CA LEU A 86 -3.24 -3.25 -9.96
C LEU A 86 -2.36 -3.45 -8.72
N ALA A 87 -2.98 -3.73 -7.57
CA ALA A 87 -2.26 -3.89 -6.32
C ALA A 87 -1.65 -5.30 -6.19
N ARG A 88 -0.47 -5.39 -5.57
CA ARG A 88 0.29 -6.63 -5.37
C ARG A 88 0.28 -7.02 -3.90
N ASP A 89 0.11 -8.30 -3.60
CA ASP A 89 0.13 -8.78 -2.21
C ASP A 89 1.54 -8.67 -1.61
N LEU A 90 1.58 -8.21 -0.36
CA LEU A 90 2.82 -8.02 0.42
C LEU A 90 3.11 -9.16 1.40
N SER A 91 2.21 -10.14 1.51
CA SER A 91 2.44 -11.40 2.24
C SER A 91 3.63 -12.16 1.63
#